data_AF-A0AAN6GG37-F1
#
_entry.id   AF-A0AAN6GG37-F1
#
_cell.length_a   1.000
_cell.length_b   1.000
_cell.length_c   1.000
_cell.angle_alpha   90.00
_cell.angle_beta   90.00
_cell.angle_gamma   90.00
#
_symmetry.space_group_name_H-M   'P 1'
#
loop_
_entity.id
_entity.type
_entity.pdbx_description
1 polymer ?
#
loop_
_entity_poly.entity_id
_entity_poly.type
_entity_poly.pdbx_seq_one_letter_code
_entity_poly.pdbx_strand_id
1 'polypeptide(L)'
;MGLLDLFTTAKSPTSVNFASGGRPGSLDTVAQQAAAAAAHSLAYFPHPVLDPRVHVLPSLQTFPAAVRASFPTLLSYADPRAYAHFYSSANTDAIQSATGICIAFSVYVYVMQQITGNASQVDGLWTFLPVIYATHFAFYGGTIPEPRVLLLWSLYVAWSVRLTYNAIRRGMFKKGEEDYRWPLLRASMNRLTWEIFTITFIAPAQNVLLAITALPVYVLTNLSRPEYALLQPTRPTSTLTPADIILALLLAANLSVQFIADAQQQLYQGFKRGLDINCKNPITIPADKLLLLNGGTSPAGVVTRNGKAGQQHPDNVPLYKGFTNGDKKRGFVTRGLWAWSRHPNFACEQTTWWIFYAFTVITFLPPSLFVDLGTKPAGAGILPHSAAGIAAKVTQAVYPHPPAWTYLLNYTAIGALSMNLLFIASTRYSEGVSAAKYPAYKSYQKRVGMFLPIDTLLRGVYYWFVAPDNVRETVEAEVWGELGSAEKKAL
;
A
#
# COMPACT_ATOMS: atom_id res chain seq x y z
N MET A 1 -14.05 -27.51 -2.71
CA MET A 1 -13.58 -27.36 -1.32
C MET A 1 -13.19 -25.91 -1.14
N GLY A 2 -13.95 -25.16 -0.34
CA GLY A 2 -13.80 -23.71 -0.22
C GLY A 2 -12.63 -23.33 0.69
N LEU A 3 -12.12 -22.11 0.52
CA LEU A 3 -11.08 -21.49 1.37
C LEU A 3 -11.41 -21.52 2.88
N LEU A 4 -12.69 -21.67 3.26
CA LEU A 4 -13.12 -21.83 4.66
C LEU A 4 -13.03 -23.28 5.19
N ASP A 5 -13.14 -24.31 4.35
CA ASP A 5 -13.10 -25.71 4.80
C ASP A 5 -11.70 -26.13 5.29
N LEU A 6 -10.67 -25.43 4.82
CA LEU A 6 -9.28 -25.59 5.26
C LEU A 6 -9.03 -25.09 6.70
N PHE A 7 -9.93 -24.27 7.25
CA PHE A 7 -9.80 -23.72 8.60
C PHE A 7 -10.66 -24.45 9.65
N THR A 8 -11.64 -25.26 9.25
CA THR A 8 -12.66 -25.81 10.17
C THR A 8 -12.62 -27.33 10.35
N THR A 9 -11.82 -28.07 9.59
CA THR A 9 -11.73 -29.54 9.70
C THR A 9 -10.44 -30.01 10.39
N ALA A 10 -10.21 -29.52 11.60
CA ALA A 10 -9.18 -30.05 12.49
C ALA A 10 -9.72 -31.25 13.29
N LYS A 11 -9.59 -32.47 12.75
CA LYS A 11 -9.45 -33.64 13.63
C LYS A 11 -7.98 -33.75 14.01
N SER A 12 -7.68 -33.71 15.31
CA SER A 12 -6.34 -33.94 15.82
C SER A 12 -5.81 -35.29 15.31
N PRO A 13 -4.63 -35.35 14.67
CA PRO A 13 -3.96 -36.63 14.50
C PRO A 13 -3.50 -37.11 15.87
N THR A 14 -3.79 -38.38 16.14
CA THR A 14 -3.36 -39.20 17.28
C THR A 14 -2.01 -38.79 17.87
N SER A 15 -2.00 -38.57 19.18
CA SER A 15 -0.82 -38.33 20.01
C SER A 15 0.24 -39.41 19.80
N VAL A 16 1.38 -39.05 19.21
CA VAL A 16 2.60 -39.85 19.36
C VAL A 16 3.16 -39.56 20.74
N ASN A 17 3.01 -40.52 21.67
CA ASN A 17 3.57 -40.44 23.01
C ASN A 17 5.10 -40.48 22.94
N PHE A 18 5.76 -39.33 23.13
CA PHE A 18 7.17 -39.28 23.50
C PHE A 18 7.26 -39.11 25.02
N ALA A 19 7.94 -40.03 25.69
CA ALA A 19 8.03 -40.13 27.14
C ALA A 19 8.52 -38.82 27.79
N SER A 20 7.70 -38.27 28.69
CA SER A 20 7.94 -37.03 29.41
C SER A 20 8.94 -37.23 30.56
N GLY A 21 10.23 -37.09 30.28
CA GLY A 21 11.31 -37.15 31.26
C GLY A 21 12.06 -35.84 31.53
N GLY A 22 11.63 -34.70 30.98
CA GLY A 22 12.34 -33.41 31.09
C GLY A 22 11.73 -32.47 32.13
N ARG A 23 12.58 -31.81 32.94
CA ARG A 23 12.15 -30.72 33.84
C ARG A 23 11.54 -29.57 33.04
N PRO A 24 10.44 -28.94 33.52
CA PRO A 24 9.87 -27.74 32.88
C PRO A 24 10.93 -26.63 32.76
N GLY A 25 11.18 -26.15 31.53
CA GLY A 25 12.12 -25.06 31.27
C GLY A 25 13.54 -25.48 30.86
N SER A 26 13.79 -26.77 30.58
CA SER A 26 15.05 -27.18 29.95
C SER A 26 15.07 -26.79 28.46
N LEU A 27 16.27 -26.56 27.90
CA LEU A 27 16.47 -26.36 26.45
C LEU A 27 15.80 -27.46 25.61
N ASP A 28 15.76 -28.69 26.14
CA ASP A 28 15.13 -29.84 25.48
C ASP A 28 13.60 -29.76 25.40
N THR A 29 12.92 -29.22 26.43
CA THR A 29 11.46 -29.10 26.42
C THR A 29 10.97 -27.98 25.50
N VAL A 30 11.71 -26.86 25.43
CA VAL A 30 11.46 -25.78 24.47
C VAL A 30 11.75 -26.25 23.04
N ALA A 31 12.85 -26.98 22.83
CA ALA A 31 13.18 -27.56 21.53
C ALA A 31 12.14 -28.58 21.04
N GLN A 32 11.59 -29.40 21.94
CA GLN A 32 10.54 -30.38 21.60
C GLN A 32 9.20 -29.73 21.25
N GLN A 33 8.78 -28.69 21.97
CA GLN A 33 7.55 -27.95 21.63
C GLN A 33 7.71 -27.16 20.33
N ALA A 34 8.86 -26.54 20.11
CA ALA A 34 9.20 -25.87 18.84
C ALA A 34 9.22 -26.88 17.67
N ALA A 35 9.75 -28.09 17.88
CA ALA A 35 9.77 -29.15 16.88
C ALA A 35 8.36 -29.66 16.53
N ALA A 36 7.47 -29.82 17.50
CA ALA A 36 6.09 -30.26 17.27
C ALA A 36 5.22 -29.18 16.60
N ALA A 37 5.41 -27.91 16.95
CA ALA A 37 4.75 -26.79 16.27
C ALA A 37 5.28 -26.61 14.82
N ALA A 38 6.60 -26.72 14.64
CA ALA A 38 7.22 -26.70 13.32
C ALA A 38 6.74 -27.87 12.46
N ALA A 39 6.52 -29.05 13.04
CA ALA A 39 6.04 -30.24 12.33
C ALA A 39 4.70 -30.02 11.62
N HIS A 40 3.75 -29.40 12.33
CA HIS A 40 2.43 -29.15 11.79
C HIS A 40 2.44 -28.00 10.78
N SER A 41 3.18 -26.92 11.04
CA SER A 41 3.25 -25.78 10.11
C SER A 41 3.98 -26.12 8.81
N LEU A 42 5.06 -26.91 8.88
CA LEU A 42 5.88 -27.27 7.70
C LEU A 42 5.14 -28.18 6.71
N ALA A 43 4.07 -28.86 7.13
CA ALA A 43 3.21 -29.62 6.22
C ALA A 43 2.40 -28.70 5.26
N TYR A 44 2.18 -27.44 5.64
CA TYR A 44 1.32 -26.50 4.92
C TYR A 44 2.02 -25.22 4.48
N PHE A 45 3.15 -24.87 5.10
CA PHE A 45 3.86 -23.62 4.87
C PHE A 45 5.37 -23.85 4.69
N PRO A 46 6.04 -23.04 3.86
CA PRO A 46 7.50 -23.09 3.68
C PRO A 46 8.30 -22.86 4.97
N HIS A 47 7.72 -22.16 5.94
CA HIS A 47 8.34 -21.82 7.20
C HIS A 47 7.28 -21.55 8.28
N PRO A 48 7.48 -21.91 9.56
CA PRO A 48 6.50 -21.68 10.62
C PRO A 48 6.06 -20.22 10.79
N VAL A 49 6.95 -19.24 10.54
CA VAL A 49 6.61 -17.81 10.60
C VAL A 49 5.49 -17.39 9.62
N LEU A 50 5.28 -18.17 8.56
CA LEU A 50 4.21 -17.95 7.56
C LEU A 50 2.88 -18.57 8.00
N ASP A 51 2.85 -19.36 9.07
CA ASP A 51 1.63 -19.87 9.66
C ASP A 51 1.07 -18.84 10.66
N PRO A 52 -0.09 -18.21 10.38
CA PRO A 52 -0.66 -17.19 11.28
C PRO A 52 -1.03 -17.74 12.66
N ARG A 53 -1.11 -19.07 12.83
CA ARG A 53 -1.39 -19.72 14.11
C ARG A 53 -0.18 -19.76 15.05
N VAL A 54 1.01 -19.47 14.54
CA VAL A 54 2.25 -19.50 15.35
C VAL A 54 2.42 -18.20 16.13
N HIS A 55 2.30 -17.05 15.46
CA HIS A 55 2.48 -15.75 16.11
C HIS A 55 1.25 -14.85 16.09
N VAL A 56 0.66 -14.60 14.91
CA VAL A 56 -0.37 -13.56 14.75
C VAL A 56 -1.64 -13.83 15.56
N LEU A 57 -2.28 -15.00 15.37
CA LEU A 57 -3.53 -15.34 16.04
C LEU A 57 -3.37 -15.48 17.57
N PRO A 58 -2.33 -16.18 18.08
CA PRO A 58 -2.09 -16.21 19.53
C PRO A 58 -1.86 -14.82 20.11
N SER A 59 -1.13 -13.95 19.40
CA SER A 59 -0.87 -12.57 19.85
C SER A 59 -2.16 -11.75 19.99
N LEU A 60 -3.05 -11.84 19.00
CA LEU A 60 -4.36 -11.17 19.05
C LEU A 60 -5.23 -11.73 20.17
N GLN A 61 -5.26 -13.05 20.37
CA GLN A 61 -6.05 -13.70 21.42
C GLN A 61 -5.57 -13.34 22.83
N THR A 62 -4.25 -13.25 23.01
CA THR A 62 -3.63 -12.96 24.32
C THR A 62 -3.48 -11.47 24.60
N PHE A 63 -3.77 -10.59 23.64
CA PHE A 63 -3.68 -9.13 23.81
C PHE A 63 -4.37 -8.60 25.10
N PRO A 64 -5.63 -8.97 25.43
CA PRO A 64 -6.26 -8.51 26.67
C PRO A 64 -5.57 -9.00 27.94
N ALA A 65 -4.94 -10.18 27.91
CA ALA A 65 -4.17 -10.69 29.04
C ALA A 65 -2.84 -9.93 29.18
N ALA A 66 -2.13 -9.69 28.06
CA ALA A 66 -0.88 -8.94 28.04
C ALA A 66 -1.06 -7.49 28.53
N VAL A 67 -2.16 -6.83 28.13
CA VAL A 67 -2.52 -5.50 28.61
C VAL A 67 -2.81 -5.51 30.10
N ARG A 68 -3.62 -6.44 30.62
CA ARG A 68 -3.90 -6.54 32.06
C ARG A 68 -2.65 -6.80 32.90
N ALA A 69 -1.72 -7.59 32.37
CA ALA A 69 -0.46 -7.90 33.05
C ALA A 69 0.48 -6.69 33.12
N SER A 70 0.57 -5.91 32.05
CA SER A 70 1.48 -4.74 32.00
C SER A 70 0.86 -3.46 32.53
N PHE A 71 -0.48 -3.35 32.47
CA PHE A 71 -1.25 -2.19 32.88
C PHE A 71 -2.35 -2.55 33.89
N PRO A 72 -2.00 -2.97 35.12
CA PRO A 72 -2.96 -3.48 36.10
C PRO A 72 -3.88 -2.40 36.69
N THR A 73 -3.51 -1.11 36.58
CA THR A 73 -4.29 0.02 37.11
C THR A 73 -4.36 1.17 36.12
N LEU A 74 -5.33 2.08 36.25
CA LEU A 74 -5.40 3.27 35.37
C LEU A 74 -4.13 4.13 35.44
N LEU A 75 -3.49 4.21 36.60
CA LEU A 75 -2.25 4.96 36.79
C LEU A 75 -1.07 4.36 36.01
N SER A 76 -1.07 3.05 35.76
CA SER A 76 0.01 2.40 35.00
C SER A 76 0.07 2.85 33.53
N TYR A 77 -1.03 3.34 32.95
CA TYR A 77 -1.04 3.94 31.61
C TYR A 77 -0.31 5.29 31.57
N ALA A 78 -0.01 5.90 32.72
CA ALA A 78 0.82 7.10 32.80
C ALA A 78 2.29 6.78 33.11
N ASP A 79 2.64 5.52 33.40
CA ASP A 79 4.01 5.12 33.77
C ASP A 79 4.78 4.61 32.53
N PRO A 80 5.83 5.31 32.07
CA PRO A 80 6.66 4.87 30.96
C PRO A 80 7.28 3.47 31.15
N ARG A 81 7.48 3.04 32.40
CA ARG A 81 8.04 1.72 32.72
C ARG A 81 7.07 0.59 32.40
N ALA A 82 5.76 0.83 32.50
CA ALA A 82 4.74 -0.14 32.12
C ALA A 82 4.79 -0.41 30.60
N TYR A 83 4.99 0.64 29.81
CA TYR A 83 5.22 0.51 28.37
C TYR A 83 6.54 -0.19 28.05
N ALA A 84 7.63 0.17 28.72
CA ALA A 84 8.91 -0.51 28.54
C ALA A 84 8.77 -2.02 28.82
N HIS A 85 8.12 -2.40 29.93
CA HIS A 85 7.82 -3.79 30.26
C HIS A 85 6.95 -4.47 29.19
N PHE A 86 5.90 -3.81 28.70
CA PHE A 86 5.04 -4.34 27.64
C PHE A 86 5.75 -4.53 26.29
N TYR A 87 6.83 -3.79 26.04
CA TYR A 87 7.63 -3.90 24.82
C TYR A 87 8.82 -4.86 24.95
N SER A 88 9.34 -5.06 26.17
CA SER A 88 10.52 -5.89 26.43
C SER A 88 10.20 -7.27 27.02
N SER A 89 8.93 -7.54 27.33
CA SER A 89 8.53 -8.82 27.92
C SER A 89 8.65 -9.96 26.91
N ALA A 90 9.21 -11.09 27.35
CA ALA A 90 9.31 -12.29 26.52
C ALA A 90 7.92 -12.87 26.16
N ASN A 91 6.88 -12.49 26.89
CA ASN A 91 5.50 -12.94 26.68
C ASN A 91 4.70 -11.99 25.77
N THR A 92 5.32 -10.92 25.26
CA THR A 92 4.66 -9.94 24.41
C THR A 92 5.19 -9.99 22.99
N ASP A 93 4.27 -9.89 22.03
CA ASP A 93 4.57 -9.89 20.61
C ASP A 93 4.35 -8.49 20.01
N ALA A 94 5.06 -8.18 18.92
CA ALA A 94 4.92 -6.91 18.23
C ALA A 94 3.48 -6.66 17.72
N ILE A 95 2.70 -7.70 17.42
CA ILE A 95 1.29 -7.59 17.02
C ILE A 95 0.42 -7.07 18.16
N GLN A 96 0.70 -7.43 19.42
CA GLN A 96 -0.07 -6.93 20.57
C GLN A 96 0.10 -5.42 20.72
N SER A 97 1.33 -4.94 20.62
CA SER A 97 1.62 -3.50 20.67
C SER A 97 1.08 -2.76 19.44
N ALA A 98 1.16 -3.36 18.25
CA ALA A 98 0.51 -2.81 17.05
C ALA A 98 -1.02 -2.76 17.20
N THR A 99 -1.63 -3.72 17.88
CA THR A 99 -3.08 -3.72 18.20
C THR A 99 -3.43 -2.57 19.12
N GLY A 100 -2.62 -2.32 20.15
CA GLY A 100 -2.77 -1.15 21.03
C GLY A 100 -2.65 0.17 20.27
N ILE A 101 -1.65 0.31 19.41
CA ILE A 101 -1.47 1.48 18.53
C ILE A 101 -2.70 1.67 17.63
N CYS A 102 -3.18 0.59 17.01
CA CYS A 102 -4.33 0.60 16.12
C CYS A 102 -5.61 1.06 16.84
N ILE A 103 -5.85 0.55 18.06
CA ILE A 103 -6.99 0.98 18.89
C ILE A 103 -6.87 2.46 19.24
N ALA A 104 -5.69 2.92 19.68
CA ALA A 104 -5.45 4.30 20.05
C ALA A 104 -5.72 5.27 18.88
N PHE A 105 -5.18 5.00 17.69
CA PHE A 105 -5.43 5.83 16.52
C PHE A 105 -6.87 5.73 16.01
N SER A 106 -7.54 4.58 16.16
CA SER A 106 -8.96 4.44 15.82
C SER A 106 -9.84 5.31 16.72
N VAL A 107 -9.58 5.30 18.03
CA VAL A 107 -10.26 6.17 19.00
C VAL A 107 -9.97 7.64 18.68
N TYR A 108 -8.72 7.99 18.39
CA TYR A 108 -8.35 9.35 17.98
C TYR A 108 -9.14 9.81 16.74
N VAL A 109 -9.15 9.02 15.66
CA VAL A 109 -9.89 9.35 14.43
C VAL A 109 -11.37 9.57 14.72
N TYR A 110 -11.97 8.66 15.48
CA TYR A 110 -13.37 8.76 15.86
C TYR A 110 -13.66 10.05 16.64
N VAL A 111 -12.96 10.27 17.76
CA VAL A 111 -13.16 11.42 18.64
C VAL A 111 -12.92 12.72 17.88
N MET A 112 -11.83 12.82 17.13
CA MET A 112 -11.52 14.03 16.37
C MET A 112 -12.56 14.29 15.28
N GLN A 113 -13.06 13.26 14.59
CA GLN A 113 -14.15 13.45 13.63
C GLN A 113 -15.41 14.00 14.33
N GLN A 114 -15.78 13.51 15.51
CA GLN A 114 -16.93 14.01 16.25
C GLN A 114 -16.75 15.48 16.69
N ILE A 115 -15.52 15.86 17.08
CA ILE A 115 -15.20 17.24 17.48
C ILE A 115 -15.19 18.18 16.29
N THR A 116 -14.57 17.79 15.16
CA THR A 116 -14.33 18.70 14.03
C THR A 116 -15.36 18.58 12.92
N GLY A 117 -16.21 17.55 12.93
CA GLY A 117 -17.11 17.22 11.82
C GLY A 117 -16.41 16.78 10.54
N ASN A 118 -15.10 16.55 10.58
CA ASN A 118 -14.24 16.30 9.42
C ASN A 118 -13.77 14.84 9.46
N ALA A 119 -14.11 14.04 8.44
CA ALA A 119 -13.73 12.63 8.36
C ALA A 119 -12.30 12.43 7.84
N SER A 120 -11.66 13.45 7.28
CA SER A 120 -10.27 13.42 6.81
C SER A 120 -9.21 13.34 7.91
N GLN A 121 -9.61 13.18 9.18
CA GLN A 121 -8.65 12.87 10.26
C GLN A 121 -7.83 11.62 9.92
N VAL A 122 -8.46 10.62 9.29
CA VAL A 122 -7.77 9.40 8.85
C VAL A 122 -6.86 9.66 7.64
N ASP A 123 -7.24 10.57 6.73
CA ASP A 123 -6.51 10.82 5.47
C ASP A 123 -5.08 11.33 5.72
N GLY A 124 -4.85 12.11 6.77
CA GLY A 124 -3.50 12.50 7.17
C GLY A 124 -2.67 11.33 7.69
N LEU A 125 -3.29 10.43 8.45
CA LEU A 125 -2.65 9.26 9.04
C LEU A 125 -2.19 8.25 8.00
N TRP A 126 -2.87 8.17 6.85
CA TRP A 126 -2.44 7.36 5.69
C TRP A 126 -0.99 7.64 5.27
N THR A 127 -0.50 8.85 5.47
CA THR A 127 0.85 9.25 5.07
C THR A 127 1.95 8.77 6.03
N PHE A 128 1.59 8.42 7.27
CA PHE A 128 2.54 8.11 8.35
C PHE A 128 2.36 6.73 8.97
N LEU A 129 1.13 6.25 9.13
CA LEU A 129 0.88 5.01 9.88
C LEU A 129 1.56 3.78 9.28
N PRO A 130 1.60 3.56 7.96
CA PRO A 130 2.31 2.40 7.41
C PRO A 130 3.80 2.39 7.78
N VAL A 131 4.47 3.55 7.74
CA VAL A 131 5.87 3.65 8.17
C VAL A 131 6.03 3.56 9.69
N ILE A 132 5.06 4.05 10.48
CA ILE A 132 5.05 3.87 11.94
C ILE A 132 4.95 2.38 12.28
N TYR A 133 4.03 1.63 11.66
CA TYR A 133 3.91 0.18 11.88
C TYR A 133 5.14 -0.58 11.37
N ALA A 134 5.68 -0.22 10.20
CA ALA A 134 6.92 -0.81 9.70
C ALA A 134 8.10 -0.55 10.66
N THR A 135 8.22 0.67 11.20
CA THR A 135 9.26 1.03 12.18
C THR A 135 9.06 0.25 13.47
N HIS A 136 7.82 0.21 13.97
CA HIS A 136 7.44 -0.55 15.15
C HIS A 136 7.86 -2.03 15.02
N PHE A 137 7.55 -2.67 13.90
CA PHE A 137 7.93 -4.06 13.66
C PHE A 137 9.42 -4.26 13.41
N ALA A 138 10.10 -3.36 12.71
CA ALA A 138 11.53 -3.50 12.42
C ALA A 138 12.39 -3.40 13.68
N PHE A 139 12.02 -2.52 14.61
CA PHE A 139 12.80 -2.20 15.81
C PHE A 139 12.17 -2.71 17.11
N TYR A 140 11.19 -3.62 17.01
CA TYR A 140 10.48 -4.13 18.17
C TYR A 140 11.44 -4.74 19.21
N GLY A 141 11.19 -4.48 20.50
CA GLY A 141 12.01 -5.00 21.59
C GLY A 141 13.47 -4.51 21.60
N GLY A 142 13.81 -3.46 20.85
CA GLY A 142 15.20 -2.98 20.72
C GLY A 142 16.04 -3.80 19.73
N THR A 143 15.39 -4.61 18.88
CA THR A 143 16.08 -5.40 17.85
C THR A 143 16.78 -4.49 16.84
N ILE A 144 18.01 -4.84 16.48
CA ILE A 144 18.70 -4.21 15.35
C ILE A 144 18.22 -4.94 14.08
N PRO A 145 17.56 -4.25 13.13
CA PRO A 145 17.02 -4.90 11.94
C PRO A 145 18.13 -5.53 11.09
N GLU A 146 17.91 -6.75 10.63
CA GLU A 146 18.79 -7.39 9.64
C GLU A 146 18.79 -6.63 8.30
N PRO A 147 19.84 -6.76 7.46
CA PRO A 147 19.99 -5.97 6.23
C PRO A 147 18.76 -5.96 5.31
N ARG A 148 18.07 -7.09 5.09
CA ARG A 148 16.84 -7.10 4.28
C ARG A 148 15.71 -6.32 4.94
N VAL A 149 15.53 -6.46 6.25
CA VAL A 149 14.50 -5.74 7.01
C VAL A 149 14.80 -4.24 7.00
N LEU A 150 16.06 -3.85 7.18
CA LEU A 150 16.51 -2.46 7.12
C LEU A 150 16.29 -1.85 5.73
N LEU A 151 16.59 -2.59 4.67
CA LEU A 151 16.30 -2.17 3.29
C LEU A 151 14.80 -1.97 3.10
N LEU A 152 13.97 -2.97 3.44
CA LEU A 152 12.52 -2.87 3.31
C LEU A 152 11.96 -1.69 4.10
N TRP A 153 12.37 -1.51 5.36
CA TRP A 153 11.98 -0.35 6.18
C TRP A 153 12.38 0.98 5.52
N SER A 154 13.60 1.09 4.99
CA SER A 154 14.07 2.29 4.28
C SER A 154 13.20 2.61 3.05
N LEU A 155 12.71 1.57 2.37
CA LEU A 155 11.77 1.70 1.26
C LEU A 155 10.37 2.18 1.71
N TYR A 156 9.87 1.75 2.87
CA TYR A 156 8.67 2.34 3.49
C TYR A 156 8.86 3.82 3.83
N VAL A 157 10.03 4.19 4.35
CA VAL A 157 10.37 5.60 4.63
C VAL A 157 10.38 6.41 3.34
N ALA A 158 11.02 5.91 2.28
CA ALA A 158 11.04 6.58 0.98
C ALA A 158 9.62 6.77 0.40
N TRP A 159 8.77 5.73 0.47
CA TRP A 159 7.37 5.82 0.07
C TRP A 159 6.59 6.86 0.89
N SER A 160 6.75 6.86 2.21
CA SER A 160 6.07 7.79 3.12
C SER A 160 6.51 9.23 2.88
N VAL A 161 7.82 9.49 2.77
CA VAL A 161 8.35 10.83 2.44
C VAL A 161 7.75 11.37 1.15
N ARG A 162 7.67 10.55 0.10
CA ARG A 162 7.05 10.93 -1.18
C ARG A 162 5.55 11.21 -1.02
N LEU A 163 4.82 10.36 -0.30
CA LEU A 163 3.38 10.54 -0.08
C LEU A 163 3.10 11.79 0.76
N THR A 164 3.81 11.98 1.86
CA THR A 164 3.71 13.16 2.73
C THR A 164 4.05 14.44 1.99
N TYR A 165 5.10 14.45 1.16
CA TYR A 165 5.40 15.59 0.28
C TYR A 165 4.21 15.91 -0.64
N ASN A 166 3.60 14.89 -1.26
CA ASN A 166 2.43 15.06 -2.10
C ASN A 166 1.19 15.55 -1.33
N ALA A 167 0.99 15.09 -0.09
CA ALA A 167 -0.11 15.53 0.76
C ALA A 167 0.07 17.01 1.18
N ILE A 168 1.27 17.41 1.59
CA ILE A 168 1.61 18.79 1.96
C ILE A 168 1.41 19.73 0.76
N ARG A 169 1.97 19.41 -0.41
CA ARG A 169 1.86 20.28 -1.60
C ARG A 169 0.40 20.47 -2.06
N ARG A 170 -0.47 19.49 -1.81
CA ARG A 170 -1.91 19.56 -2.11
C ARG A 170 -2.71 20.31 -1.04
N GLY A 171 -2.10 20.63 0.10
CA GLY A 171 -2.76 21.32 1.21
C GLY A 171 -3.61 20.41 2.09
N MET A 172 -3.39 19.09 2.08
CA MET A 172 -4.17 18.12 2.85
C MET A 172 -4.15 18.38 4.36
N PHE A 173 -3.08 19.00 4.87
CA PHE A 173 -2.93 19.33 6.29
C PHE A 173 -3.39 20.76 6.65
N LYS A 174 -4.01 21.50 5.71
CA LYS A 174 -4.56 22.82 6.02
C LYS A 174 -5.75 22.68 6.96
N LYS A 175 -5.85 23.56 7.95
CA LYS A 175 -6.96 23.56 8.91
C LYS A 175 -8.29 23.66 8.17
N GLY A 176 -9.19 22.72 8.43
CA GLY A 176 -10.53 22.67 7.84
C GLY A 176 -10.62 22.03 6.45
N GLU A 177 -9.50 21.59 5.86
CA GLU A 177 -9.54 20.85 4.59
C GLU A 177 -10.13 19.45 4.84
N GLU A 178 -11.14 19.09 4.06
CA GLU A 178 -11.76 17.75 4.06
C GLU A 178 -11.74 17.23 2.62
N ASP A 179 -11.40 15.96 2.43
CA ASP A 179 -11.47 15.30 1.13
C ASP A 179 -12.91 15.36 0.62
N TYR A 180 -13.07 15.85 -0.61
CA TYR A 180 -14.37 16.12 -1.22
C TYR A 180 -15.29 14.89 -1.29
N ARG A 181 -14.76 13.67 -1.18
CA ARG A 181 -15.54 12.42 -1.17
C ARG A 181 -16.34 12.27 0.12
N TRP A 182 -15.85 12.77 1.26
CA TRP A 182 -16.54 12.61 2.55
C TRP A 182 -17.87 13.36 2.62
N PRO A 183 -17.98 14.65 2.25
CA PRO A 183 -19.27 15.34 2.21
C PRO A 183 -20.28 14.67 1.26
N LEU A 184 -19.83 14.22 0.10
CA LEU A 184 -20.68 13.54 -0.88
C LEU A 184 -21.21 12.20 -0.33
N LEU A 185 -20.35 11.42 0.33
CA LEU A 185 -20.74 10.15 0.93
C LEU A 185 -21.65 10.37 2.14
N ARG A 186 -21.34 11.35 2.99
CA ARG A 186 -22.15 11.74 4.15
C ARG A 186 -23.55 12.16 3.74
N ALA A 187 -23.69 12.94 2.66
CA ALA A 187 -24.99 13.37 2.13
C ALA A 187 -25.85 12.21 1.59
N SER A 188 -25.23 11.07 1.26
CA SER A 188 -25.93 9.86 0.79
C SER A 188 -26.45 8.95 1.92
N MET A 189 -26.14 9.28 3.18
CA MET A 189 -26.43 8.44 4.35
C MET A 189 -27.24 9.22 5.40
N ASN A 190 -28.10 8.52 6.13
CA ASN A 190 -28.69 9.11 7.34
C ASN A 190 -27.66 9.12 8.49
N ARG A 191 -27.98 9.82 9.59
CA ARG A 191 -27.07 9.97 10.73
C ARG A 191 -26.62 8.64 11.34
N LEU A 192 -27.54 7.67 11.50
CA LEU A 192 -27.21 6.37 12.09
C LEU A 192 -26.29 5.57 11.17
N THR A 193 -26.59 5.51 9.88
CA THR A 193 -25.75 4.84 8.88
C THR A 193 -24.36 5.48 8.82
N TRP A 194 -24.26 6.80 8.85
CA TRP A 194 -22.98 7.51 8.90
C TRP A 194 -22.18 7.19 10.17
N GLU A 195 -22.86 7.13 11.32
CA GLU A 195 -22.21 6.81 12.59
C GLU A 195 -21.70 5.37 12.61
N ILE A 196 -22.52 4.40 12.19
CA ILE A 196 -22.11 2.99 12.03
C ILE A 196 -20.92 2.90 11.08
N PHE A 197 -20.98 3.59 9.94
CA PHE A 197 -19.90 3.63 8.97
C PHE A 197 -18.62 4.25 9.56
N THR A 198 -18.75 5.25 10.42
CA THR A 198 -17.61 5.85 11.12
C THR A 198 -16.96 4.87 12.09
N ILE A 199 -17.74 4.25 12.98
CA ILE A 199 -17.22 3.36 14.03
C ILE A 199 -16.76 1.99 13.50
N THR A 200 -17.11 1.63 12.26
CA THR A 200 -16.71 0.35 11.65
C THR A 200 -15.70 0.52 10.52
N PHE A 201 -15.85 1.54 9.67
CA PHE A 201 -15.02 1.71 8.49
C PHE A 201 -14.00 2.83 8.66
N ILE A 202 -14.44 4.08 8.88
CA ILE A 202 -13.57 5.26 8.85
C ILE A 202 -12.49 5.16 9.93
N ALA A 203 -12.88 4.85 11.17
CA ALA A 203 -11.95 4.79 12.28
C ALA A 203 -11.16 3.47 12.31
N PRO A 204 -11.77 2.28 12.54
CA PRO A 204 -10.97 1.07 12.74
C PRO A 204 -10.54 0.38 11.46
N ALA A 205 -11.40 0.19 10.45
CA ALA A 205 -11.00 -0.59 9.26
C ALA A 205 -9.85 0.07 8.49
N GLN A 206 -9.85 1.41 8.37
CA GLN A 206 -8.73 2.14 7.78
C GLN A 206 -7.43 1.95 8.58
N ASN A 207 -7.47 2.03 9.91
CA ASN A 207 -6.28 1.83 10.75
C ASN A 207 -5.75 0.38 10.67
N VAL A 208 -6.64 -0.61 10.73
CA VAL A 208 -6.30 -2.03 10.55
C VAL A 208 -5.67 -2.24 9.19
N LEU A 209 -6.25 -1.66 8.13
CA LEU A 209 -5.71 -1.72 6.78
C LEU A 209 -4.26 -1.18 6.73
N LEU A 210 -4.00 -0.04 7.36
CA LEU A 210 -2.65 0.55 7.43
C LEU A 210 -1.68 -0.35 8.19
N ALA A 211 -2.12 -0.99 9.28
CA ALA A 211 -1.30 -1.92 10.06
C ALA A 211 -0.94 -3.19 9.27
N ILE A 212 -1.92 -3.80 8.58
CA ILE A 212 -1.67 -5.04 7.83
C ILE A 212 -0.75 -4.83 6.62
N THR A 213 -0.60 -3.59 6.13
CA THR A 213 0.39 -3.30 5.08
C THR A 213 1.81 -3.55 5.55
N ALA A 214 2.11 -3.48 6.84
CA ALA A 214 3.46 -3.67 7.40
C ALA A 214 3.77 -5.12 7.81
N LEU A 215 2.87 -6.08 7.54
CA LEU A 215 3.08 -7.50 7.84
C LEU A 215 4.32 -8.13 7.20
N PRO A 216 4.77 -7.75 5.98
CA PRO A 216 6.05 -8.22 5.46
C PRO A 216 7.22 -7.89 6.39
N VAL A 217 7.26 -6.69 6.98
CA VAL A 217 8.31 -6.30 7.93
C VAL A 217 8.24 -7.16 9.19
N TYR A 218 7.04 -7.33 9.76
CA TYR A 218 6.81 -8.18 10.92
C TYR A 218 7.33 -9.62 10.73
N VAL A 219 6.94 -10.25 9.62
CA VAL A 219 7.36 -11.62 9.31
C VAL A 219 8.88 -11.73 9.16
N LEU A 220 9.49 -10.78 8.45
CA LEU A 220 10.92 -10.83 8.21
C LEU A 220 11.74 -10.54 9.48
N THR A 221 11.31 -9.63 10.35
CA THR A 221 11.94 -9.43 11.66
C THR A 221 11.86 -10.68 12.52
N ASN A 222 10.73 -11.40 12.48
CA ASN A 222 10.56 -12.59 13.31
C ASN A 222 11.51 -13.74 12.95
N LEU A 223 12.09 -13.75 11.74
CA LEU A 223 13.10 -14.75 11.36
C LEU A 223 14.38 -14.68 12.22
N SER A 224 14.66 -13.51 12.83
CA SER A 224 15.80 -13.32 13.73
C SER A 224 15.56 -13.88 15.15
N ARG A 225 14.36 -14.40 15.44
CA ARG A 225 14.07 -14.96 16.77
C ARG A 225 14.94 -16.20 17.04
N PRO A 226 15.42 -16.38 18.28
CA PRO A 226 16.23 -17.55 18.65
C PRO A 226 15.57 -18.89 18.31
N GLU A 227 14.24 -18.97 18.42
CA GLU A 227 13.44 -20.16 18.08
C GLU A 227 13.59 -20.62 16.62
N TYR A 228 13.98 -19.74 15.71
CA TYR A 228 14.18 -20.03 14.29
C TYR A 228 15.65 -20.06 13.87
N ALA A 229 16.59 -20.00 14.81
CA ALA A 229 18.03 -20.02 14.51
C ALA A 229 18.43 -21.21 13.63
N LEU A 230 17.78 -22.36 13.81
CA LEU A 230 18.03 -23.61 13.04
C LEU A 230 17.12 -23.78 11.80
N LEU A 231 16.14 -22.92 11.60
CA LEU A 231 15.15 -23.00 10.50
C LEU A 231 15.35 -21.83 9.53
N GLN A 232 16.57 -21.63 9.04
CA GLN A 232 16.85 -20.51 8.15
C GLN A 232 16.05 -20.63 6.84
N PRO A 233 15.48 -19.52 6.33
CA PRO A 233 14.78 -19.53 5.06
C PRO A 233 15.75 -19.71 3.90
N THR A 234 15.23 -20.00 2.70
CA THR A 234 16.04 -20.18 1.48
C THR A 234 16.99 -19.02 1.22
N ARG A 235 16.55 -17.79 1.45
CA ARG A 235 17.38 -16.60 1.38
C ARG A 235 17.32 -15.91 2.74
N PRO A 236 18.32 -16.05 3.61
CA PRO A 236 18.34 -15.37 4.91
C PRO A 236 18.17 -13.85 4.80
N THR A 237 17.55 -13.25 5.80
CA THR A 237 17.37 -11.80 5.94
C THR A 237 18.67 -11.07 6.29
N SER A 238 19.68 -11.82 6.77
CA SER A 238 21.00 -11.34 7.17
C SER A 238 21.89 -10.95 5.99
N THR A 239 21.52 -11.37 4.76
CA THR A 239 22.29 -11.14 3.54
C THR A 239 21.40 -10.58 2.44
N LEU A 240 21.81 -9.48 1.82
CA LEU A 240 21.16 -8.95 0.62
C LEU A 240 21.51 -9.78 -0.60
N THR A 241 20.50 -10.04 -1.43
CA THR A 241 20.61 -10.78 -2.68
C THR A 241 20.33 -9.87 -3.88
N PRO A 242 20.68 -10.28 -5.12
CA PRO A 242 20.30 -9.51 -6.31
C PRO A 242 18.80 -9.26 -6.41
N ALA A 243 17.96 -10.18 -5.93
CA ALA A 243 16.51 -10.00 -5.91
C ALA A 243 16.07 -8.84 -5.01
N ASP A 244 16.73 -8.63 -3.87
CA ASP A 244 16.48 -7.50 -2.97
C ASP A 244 16.77 -6.16 -3.66
N ILE A 245 17.88 -6.10 -4.38
CA ILE A 245 18.29 -4.91 -5.14
C ILE A 245 17.31 -4.65 -6.29
N ILE A 246 16.90 -5.69 -7.02
CA ILE A 246 15.91 -5.57 -8.09
C ILE A 246 14.59 -5.02 -7.54
N LEU A 247 14.06 -5.56 -6.42
CA LEU A 247 12.84 -5.05 -5.80
C LEU A 247 12.98 -3.60 -5.33
N ALA A 248 14.12 -3.23 -4.75
CA ALA A 248 14.40 -1.85 -4.35
C ALA A 248 14.43 -0.89 -5.56
N LEU A 249 15.09 -1.28 -6.65
CA LEU A 249 15.15 -0.49 -7.90
C LEU A 249 13.76 -0.40 -8.56
N LEU A 250 12.99 -1.48 -8.56
CA LEU A 250 11.61 -1.48 -9.06
C LEU A 250 10.75 -0.52 -8.25
N LEU A 251 10.90 -0.48 -6.92
CA LEU A 251 10.16 0.50 -6.12
C LEU A 251 10.61 1.93 -6.41
N ALA A 252 11.92 2.19 -6.49
CA ALA A 252 12.43 3.52 -6.81
C ALA A 252 11.91 4.03 -8.16
N ALA A 253 11.90 3.17 -9.19
CA ALA A 253 11.29 3.46 -10.48
C ALA A 253 9.78 3.71 -10.36
N ASN A 254 9.07 2.87 -9.61
CA ASN A 254 7.63 3.01 -9.37
C ASN A 254 7.29 4.33 -8.67
N LEU A 255 8.02 4.71 -7.62
CA LEU A 255 7.84 5.99 -6.91
C LEU A 255 8.15 7.18 -7.82
N SER A 256 9.12 7.05 -8.73
CA SER A 256 9.46 8.08 -9.71
C SER A 256 8.32 8.31 -10.71
N VAL A 257 7.74 7.24 -11.26
CA VAL A 257 6.56 7.31 -12.14
C VAL A 257 5.38 7.92 -11.39
N GLN A 258 5.17 7.50 -10.13
CA GLN A 258 4.12 8.05 -9.28
C GLN A 258 4.30 9.55 -9.05
N PHE A 259 5.52 10.01 -8.76
CA PHE A 259 5.85 11.42 -8.58
C PHE A 259 5.57 12.24 -9.85
N ILE A 260 5.91 11.71 -11.03
CA ILE A 260 5.61 12.35 -12.32
C ILE A 260 4.10 12.44 -12.56
N ALA A 261 3.36 11.36 -12.32
CA ALA A 261 1.90 11.34 -12.46
C ALA A 261 1.23 12.37 -11.55
N ASP A 262 1.67 12.43 -10.30
CA ASP A 262 1.25 13.40 -9.30
C ASP A 262 1.60 14.83 -9.73
N ALA A 263 2.79 15.08 -10.30
CA ALA A 263 3.19 16.39 -10.84
C ALA A 263 2.31 16.82 -12.03
N GLN A 264 2.07 15.94 -12.99
CA GLN A 264 1.18 16.19 -14.14
C GLN A 264 -0.23 16.57 -13.70
N GLN A 265 -0.79 15.84 -12.72
CA GLN A 265 -2.10 16.15 -12.17
C GLN A 265 -2.12 17.50 -11.45
N GLN A 266 -1.10 17.81 -10.65
CA GLN A 266 -1.04 19.08 -9.94
C GLN A 266 -0.95 20.26 -10.92
N LEU A 267 -0.09 20.17 -11.93
CA LEU A 267 0.06 21.19 -12.96
C LEU A 267 -1.26 21.42 -13.69
N TYR A 268 -1.96 20.35 -14.07
CA TYR A 268 -3.27 20.46 -14.70
C TYR A 268 -4.30 21.15 -13.78
N GLN A 269 -4.35 20.79 -12.50
CA GLN A 269 -5.27 21.43 -11.55
C GLN A 269 -4.92 22.90 -11.30
N GLY A 270 -3.63 23.26 -11.28
CA GLY A 270 -3.16 24.65 -11.23
C GLY A 270 -3.64 25.45 -12.43
N PHE A 271 -3.40 24.92 -13.64
CA PHE A 271 -3.86 25.52 -14.90
C PHE A 271 -5.38 25.73 -14.91
N LYS A 272 -6.13 24.68 -14.56
CA LYS A 272 -7.60 24.73 -14.50
C LYS A 272 -8.12 25.79 -13.53
N ARG A 273 -7.40 26.02 -12.42
CA ARG A 273 -7.70 27.04 -11.40
C ARG A 273 -7.16 28.43 -11.73
N GLY A 274 -6.38 28.59 -12.81
CA GLY A 274 -5.75 29.86 -13.18
C GLY A 274 -4.59 30.26 -12.27
N LEU A 275 -3.85 29.28 -11.74
CA LEU A 275 -2.67 29.50 -10.90
C LEU A 275 -1.38 29.48 -11.74
N ASP A 276 -0.28 30.02 -11.22
CA ASP A 276 1.07 29.93 -11.79
C ASP A 276 1.59 28.48 -11.87
N ILE A 277 2.70 28.24 -12.57
CA ILE A 277 3.27 26.89 -12.76
C ILE A 277 3.63 26.20 -11.43
N ASN A 278 3.88 27.00 -10.38
CA ASN A 278 4.12 26.52 -9.01
C ASN A 278 2.83 26.19 -8.25
N CYS A 279 1.65 26.44 -8.86
CA CYS A 279 0.32 26.24 -8.29
C CYS A 279 0.07 27.03 -6.99
N LYS A 280 0.72 28.19 -6.83
CA LYS A 280 0.66 29.01 -5.60
C LYS A 280 -0.11 30.31 -5.81
N ASN A 281 0.14 31.02 -6.90
CA ASN A 281 -0.37 32.38 -7.09
C ASN A 281 -1.37 32.45 -8.24
N PRO A 282 -2.52 33.14 -8.09
CA PRO A 282 -3.39 33.44 -9.22
C PRO A 282 -2.65 34.26 -10.27
N ILE A 283 -2.75 33.87 -11.54
CA ILE A 283 -2.20 34.64 -12.65
C ILE A 283 -3.22 35.72 -13.02
N THR A 284 -2.77 36.97 -13.14
CA THR A 284 -3.57 38.02 -13.76
C THR A 284 -3.27 38.01 -15.25
N ILE A 285 -4.26 37.62 -16.05
CA ILE A 285 -4.15 37.66 -17.52
C ILE A 285 -4.78 38.98 -17.99
N PRO A 286 -4.03 39.85 -18.70
CA PRO A 286 -4.58 41.05 -19.34
C PRO A 286 -5.80 40.72 -20.22
N ALA A 287 -6.83 41.58 -20.19
CA ALA A 287 -8.14 41.32 -20.79
C ALA A 287 -8.10 41.10 -22.32
N ASP A 288 -7.12 41.71 -22.98
CA ASP A 288 -6.81 41.58 -24.41
C ASP A 288 -6.25 40.19 -24.78
N LYS A 289 -5.56 39.52 -23.85
CA LYS A 289 -5.09 38.13 -24.02
C LYS A 289 -6.13 37.09 -23.62
N LEU A 290 -7.22 37.51 -22.97
CA LEU A 290 -8.37 36.65 -22.67
C LEU A 290 -9.15 36.24 -23.93
N LEU A 291 -9.09 37.05 -24.99
CA LEU A 291 -9.76 36.80 -26.28
C LEU A 291 -9.15 35.65 -27.09
N LEU A 292 -7.89 35.28 -26.82
CA LEU A 292 -7.27 34.07 -27.38
C LEU A 292 -7.59 32.81 -26.55
N LEU A 293 -8.27 32.97 -25.40
CA LEU A 293 -8.68 31.86 -24.53
C LEU A 293 -10.19 31.57 -24.58
N ASN A 294 -11.01 32.58 -24.86
CA ASN A 294 -12.45 32.44 -25.03
C ASN A 294 -12.83 33.00 -26.41
N GLY A 295 -13.15 32.12 -27.37
CA GLY A 295 -13.70 32.56 -28.65
C GLY A 295 -15.02 33.30 -28.45
N GLY A 296 -14.99 34.63 -28.46
CA GLY A 296 -16.17 35.51 -28.53
C GLY A 296 -16.32 36.56 -27.41
N THR A 297 -16.13 37.83 -27.81
CA THR A 297 -16.52 39.16 -27.29
C THR A 297 -16.81 39.41 -25.79
N SER A 298 -16.07 40.39 -25.24
CA SER A 298 -16.17 41.02 -23.90
C SER A 298 -17.32 42.04 -23.79
N PRO A 299 -17.69 42.53 -22.58
CA PRO A 299 -16.97 43.70 -22.07
C PRO A 299 -16.65 43.68 -20.57
N ALA A 300 -15.51 44.30 -20.25
CA ALA A 300 -15.13 44.96 -18.99
C ALA A 300 -15.02 44.11 -17.70
N GLY A 301 -13.81 44.10 -17.15
CA GLY A 301 -13.59 43.88 -15.72
C GLY A 301 -12.55 42.81 -15.39
N VAL A 302 -11.40 43.26 -14.88
CA VAL A 302 -10.42 42.42 -14.17
C VAL A 302 -11.11 41.84 -12.93
N VAL A 303 -11.53 40.58 -12.97
CA VAL A 303 -12.07 39.90 -11.78
C VAL A 303 -10.92 39.21 -11.05
N THR A 304 -10.22 39.97 -10.19
CA THR A 304 -9.41 39.38 -9.12
C THR A 304 -10.33 38.92 -7.99
N ARG A 305 -10.32 37.64 -7.64
CA ARG A 305 -11.16 37.09 -6.56
C ARG A 305 -10.79 37.62 -5.16
N ASN A 306 -9.71 38.39 -4.98
CA ASN A 306 -9.18 38.75 -3.66
C ASN A 306 -8.45 40.11 -3.56
N GLY A 307 -8.72 41.10 -4.42
CA GLY A 307 -8.24 42.48 -4.23
C GLY A 307 -6.72 42.70 -4.13
N LYS A 308 -5.90 41.67 -4.32
CA LYS A 308 -4.44 41.75 -4.43
C LYS A 308 -4.09 41.72 -5.91
N ALA A 309 -3.36 42.74 -6.38
CA ALA A 309 -2.80 42.77 -7.72
C ALA A 309 -1.97 41.51 -7.93
N GLY A 310 -2.42 40.61 -8.80
CA GLY A 310 -1.61 39.47 -9.19
C GLY A 310 -0.43 39.95 -10.03
N GLN A 311 0.71 39.26 -9.93
CA GLN A 311 1.88 39.61 -10.73
C GLN A 311 1.53 39.55 -12.22
N GLN A 312 1.81 40.63 -12.96
CA GLN A 312 1.80 40.61 -14.42
C GLN A 312 2.86 39.62 -14.89
N HIS A 313 2.43 38.62 -15.64
CA HIS A 313 3.32 37.63 -16.18
C HIS A 313 3.91 38.15 -17.51
N PRO A 314 5.24 38.14 -17.71
CA PRO A 314 5.86 38.63 -18.93
C PRO A 314 5.36 37.85 -20.15
N ASP A 315 5.22 38.55 -21.27
CA ASP A 315 4.46 38.13 -22.46
C ASP A 315 4.96 36.85 -23.16
N ASN A 316 6.14 36.32 -22.79
CA ASN A 316 6.88 35.31 -23.54
C ASN A 316 7.20 33.99 -22.81
N VAL A 317 6.61 33.70 -21.63
CA VAL A 317 6.75 32.36 -21.02
C VAL A 317 5.43 31.58 -21.21
N PRO A 318 5.42 30.43 -21.91
CA PRO A 318 4.21 29.61 -22.01
C PRO A 318 3.88 29.06 -20.62
N LEU A 319 2.87 29.65 -19.96
CA LEU A 319 2.51 29.41 -18.56
C LEU A 319 2.28 27.93 -18.21
N TYR A 320 1.85 27.16 -19.20
CA TYR A 320 1.80 25.70 -19.17
C TYR A 320 2.07 25.20 -20.59
N LYS A 321 3.31 24.83 -20.93
CA LYS A 321 3.57 24.17 -22.23
C LYS A 321 2.71 22.90 -22.31
N GLY A 322 1.74 22.87 -23.22
CA GLY A 322 1.00 21.67 -23.61
C GLY A 322 -0.44 21.52 -23.10
N PHE A 323 -1.02 22.47 -22.36
CA PHE A 323 -2.47 22.44 -22.04
C PHE A 323 -3.23 23.54 -22.78
N THR A 324 -4.41 23.19 -23.31
CA THR A 324 -5.26 24.10 -24.11
C THR A 324 -6.55 24.50 -23.39
N ASN A 325 -7.30 25.47 -23.94
CA ASN A 325 -8.67 25.75 -23.45
C ASN A 325 -9.61 24.56 -23.65
N GLY A 326 -9.38 23.76 -24.69
CA GLY A 326 -10.08 22.50 -24.89
C GLY A 326 -9.90 21.58 -23.69
N ASP A 327 -8.67 21.46 -23.17
CA ASP A 327 -8.38 20.67 -21.97
C ASP A 327 -9.07 21.24 -20.73
N LYS A 328 -9.05 22.57 -20.55
CA LYS A 328 -9.76 23.23 -19.45
C LYS A 328 -11.27 23.00 -19.50
N LYS A 329 -11.87 23.07 -20.69
CA LYS A 329 -13.30 22.80 -20.95
C LYS A 329 -13.62 21.33 -20.69
N ARG A 330 -12.75 20.41 -21.08
CA ARG A 330 -12.87 18.96 -20.80
C ARG A 330 -12.91 18.68 -19.31
N GLY A 331 -12.08 19.38 -18.53
CA GLY A 331 -12.21 19.43 -17.07
C GLY A 331 -11.41 18.36 -16.32
N PHE A 332 -10.67 17.50 -17.01
CA PHE A 332 -9.74 16.51 -16.45
C PHE A 332 -8.50 16.34 -17.33
N VAL A 333 -7.40 15.83 -16.78
CA VAL A 333 -6.15 15.60 -17.50
C VAL A 333 -6.25 14.34 -18.37
N THR A 334 -5.74 14.40 -19.59
CA THR A 334 -5.63 13.26 -20.51
C THR A 334 -4.24 13.12 -21.12
N ARG A 335 -3.30 14.03 -20.81
CA ARG A 335 -1.96 14.07 -21.41
C ARG A 335 -0.91 13.40 -20.52
N GLY A 336 0.23 13.01 -21.11
CA GLY A 336 1.33 12.37 -20.40
C GLY A 336 0.97 10.97 -19.92
N LEU A 337 1.28 10.62 -18.67
CA LEU A 337 0.94 9.31 -18.11
C LEU A 337 -0.58 9.08 -18.06
N TRP A 338 -1.35 10.16 -17.99
CA TRP A 338 -2.81 10.12 -18.00
C TRP A 338 -3.40 9.73 -19.37
N ALA A 339 -2.62 9.73 -20.44
CA ALA A 339 -3.05 9.17 -21.73
C ALA A 339 -3.04 7.63 -21.72
N TRP A 340 -2.20 7.03 -20.87
CA TRP A 340 -1.94 5.59 -20.81
C TRP A 340 -2.68 4.90 -19.68
N SER A 341 -2.97 5.62 -18.60
CA SER A 341 -3.73 5.14 -17.46
C SER A 341 -4.59 6.28 -16.94
N ARG A 342 -5.83 6.00 -16.52
CA ARG A 342 -6.68 7.04 -15.93
C ARG A 342 -6.28 7.38 -14.51
N HIS A 343 -5.53 6.52 -13.83
CA HIS A 343 -5.01 6.73 -12.48
C HIS A 343 -3.59 6.14 -12.36
N PRO A 344 -2.59 6.70 -13.07
CA PRO A 344 -1.24 6.15 -13.09
C PRO A 344 -0.59 6.16 -11.70
N ASN A 345 -0.89 7.19 -10.89
CA ASN A 345 -0.43 7.26 -9.51
C ASN A 345 -1.06 6.20 -8.61
N PHE A 346 -2.32 5.82 -8.82
CA PHE A 346 -2.96 4.72 -8.07
C PHE A 346 -2.52 3.35 -8.56
N ALA A 347 -2.18 3.20 -9.84
CA ALA A 347 -1.56 1.99 -10.35
C ALA A 347 -0.20 1.76 -9.67
N CYS A 348 0.64 2.80 -9.61
CA CYS A 348 1.90 2.74 -8.86
C CYS A 348 1.69 2.44 -7.38
N GLU A 349 0.67 3.03 -6.76
CA GLU A 349 0.36 2.78 -5.35
C GLU A 349 -0.01 1.31 -5.11
N GLN A 350 -0.83 0.71 -5.98
CA GLN A 350 -1.14 -0.72 -5.94
C GLN A 350 0.11 -1.59 -6.11
N THR A 351 1.00 -1.22 -7.04
CA THR A 351 2.27 -1.92 -7.29
C THR A 351 3.20 -1.87 -6.08
N THR A 352 3.28 -0.74 -5.35
CA THR A 352 4.12 -0.60 -4.15
C THR A 352 3.85 -1.72 -3.13
N TRP A 353 2.59 -2.00 -2.84
CA TRP A 353 2.23 -3.02 -1.84
C TRP A 353 2.59 -4.44 -2.30
N TRP A 354 2.51 -4.71 -3.60
CA TRP A 354 2.98 -5.97 -4.17
C TRP A 354 4.50 -6.12 -4.13
N ILE A 355 5.26 -5.04 -4.32
CA ILE A 355 6.72 -5.06 -4.15
C ILE A 355 7.08 -5.33 -2.68
N PHE A 356 6.43 -4.67 -1.72
CA PHE A 356 6.66 -4.95 -0.30
C PHE A 356 6.33 -6.40 0.07
N TYR A 357 5.23 -6.94 -0.45
CA TYR A 357 4.91 -8.36 -0.33
C TYR A 357 5.96 -9.28 -0.96
N ALA A 358 6.54 -8.88 -2.10
CA ALA A 358 7.52 -9.68 -2.81
C ALA A 358 8.79 -9.93 -1.97
N PHE A 359 9.15 -9.05 -1.03
CA PHE A 359 10.25 -9.30 -0.07
C PHE A 359 9.99 -10.54 0.79
N THR A 360 8.74 -10.77 1.22
CA THR A 360 8.36 -12.02 1.88
C THR A 360 8.54 -13.21 0.93
N VAL A 361 8.02 -13.12 -0.29
CA VAL A 361 8.08 -14.21 -1.27
C VAL A 361 9.52 -14.62 -1.58
N ILE A 362 10.40 -13.67 -1.94
CA ILE A 362 11.79 -13.97 -2.29
C ILE A 362 12.58 -14.57 -1.12
N THR A 363 12.15 -14.33 0.13
CA THR A 363 12.82 -14.90 1.30
C THR A 363 12.67 -16.43 1.33
N PHE A 364 11.51 -16.95 0.95
CA PHE A 364 11.19 -18.38 1.05
C PHE A 364 11.21 -19.13 -0.29
N LEU A 365 11.18 -18.43 -1.43
CA LEU A 365 11.05 -19.06 -2.75
C LEU A 365 12.27 -19.95 -3.10
N PRO A 366 12.13 -21.27 -3.32
CA PRO A 366 13.27 -22.13 -3.59
C PRO A 366 13.91 -21.81 -4.96
N PRO A 367 15.23 -21.96 -5.13
CA PRO A 367 15.88 -21.73 -6.43
C PRO A 367 15.40 -22.74 -7.50
N SER A 368 15.00 -23.93 -7.07
CA SER A 368 14.54 -25.02 -7.95
C SER A 368 13.26 -24.71 -8.71
N LEU A 369 12.42 -23.78 -8.25
CA LEU A 369 11.19 -23.38 -8.96
C LEU A 369 11.48 -22.68 -10.30
N PHE A 370 12.72 -22.22 -10.53
CA PHE A 370 13.17 -21.61 -11.80
C PHE A 370 14.04 -22.56 -12.66
N VAL A 371 14.38 -23.76 -12.16
CA VAL A 371 15.44 -24.63 -12.71
C VAL A 371 14.89 -25.88 -13.43
N ASP A 372 13.57 -26.00 -13.61
CA ASP A 372 12.99 -27.00 -14.53
C ASP A 372 13.04 -26.57 -16.02
N LEU A 373 14.00 -25.71 -16.37
CA LEU A 373 14.52 -25.53 -17.72
C LEU A 373 16.04 -25.77 -17.70
N GLY A 374 16.44 -27.05 -17.55
CA GLY A 374 17.63 -27.55 -18.24
C GLY A 374 18.95 -27.69 -17.50
N THR A 375 19.05 -27.56 -16.17
CA THR A 375 20.30 -27.93 -15.46
C THR A 375 20.04 -28.57 -14.10
N LYS A 376 20.40 -29.86 -13.94
CA LYS A 376 20.59 -30.46 -12.61
C LYS A 376 21.55 -29.58 -11.81
N PRO A 377 21.26 -29.22 -10.54
CA PRO A 377 22.21 -28.45 -9.74
C PRO A 377 23.46 -29.31 -9.48
N ALA A 378 24.56 -28.93 -10.14
CA ALA A 378 25.88 -29.43 -9.82
C ALA A 378 26.35 -28.78 -8.51
N GLY A 379 26.54 -29.60 -7.48
CA GLY A 379 27.40 -29.29 -6.34
C GLY A 379 26.90 -28.23 -5.33
N ALA A 380 26.03 -28.64 -4.40
CA ALA A 380 25.99 -28.02 -3.07
C ALA A 380 26.71 -28.95 -2.08
N GLY A 381 28.03 -28.99 -2.17
CA GLY A 381 28.90 -29.61 -1.19
C GLY A 381 28.94 -28.79 0.09
N ILE A 382 27.90 -28.89 0.93
CA ILE A 382 28.02 -28.59 2.36
C ILE A 382 28.23 -29.93 3.06
N LEU A 383 29.45 -30.14 3.55
CA LEU A 383 29.81 -31.34 4.30
C LEU A 383 28.87 -31.52 5.52
N PRO A 384 28.35 -32.73 5.77
CA PRO A 384 27.21 -33.01 6.64
C PRO A 384 27.56 -33.09 8.14
N HIS A 385 28.50 -32.28 8.64
CA HIS A 385 29.01 -32.41 10.01
C HIS A 385 28.52 -31.33 10.99
N SER A 386 27.77 -30.33 10.54
CA SER A 386 27.15 -29.37 11.46
C SER A 386 25.77 -29.85 11.90
N ALA A 387 25.41 -29.59 13.16
CA ALA A 387 24.07 -29.85 13.69
C ALA A 387 22.97 -29.18 12.83
N ALA A 388 23.27 -28.02 12.23
CA ALA A 388 22.41 -27.34 11.27
C ALA A 388 22.22 -28.12 9.95
N GLY A 389 23.28 -28.74 9.42
CA GLY A 389 23.20 -29.57 8.21
C GLY A 389 22.43 -30.88 8.43
N ILE A 390 22.50 -31.44 9.64
CA ILE A 390 21.72 -32.61 10.04
C ILE A 390 20.25 -32.22 10.26
N ALA A 391 19.99 -31.15 10.99
CA ALA A 391 18.62 -30.64 11.23
C ALA A 391 17.91 -30.31 9.91
N ALA A 392 18.57 -29.62 8.99
CA ALA A 392 18.00 -29.32 7.67
C ALA A 392 17.65 -30.57 6.87
N LYS A 393 18.53 -31.60 6.86
CA LYS A 393 18.25 -32.88 6.19
C LYS A 393 17.13 -33.66 6.87
N VAL A 394 17.07 -33.66 8.20
CA VAL A 394 16.00 -34.33 8.97
C VAL A 394 14.66 -33.65 8.71
N THR A 395 14.60 -32.33 8.76
CA THR A 395 13.38 -31.57 8.43
C THR A 395 12.94 -31.80 6.99
N GLN A 396 13.88 -31.84 6.03
CA GLN A 396 13.57 -32.07 4.62
C GLN A 396 13.20 -33.53 4.30
N ALA A 397 13.69 -34.51 5.07
CA ALA A 397 13.36 -35.93 4.91
C ALA A 397 12.07 -36.35 5.61
N VAL A 398 11.64 -35.61 6.64
CA VAL A 398 10.50 -35.97 7.50
C VAL A 398 9.21 -35.24 7.11
N TYR A 399 9.28 -34.04 6.52
CA TYR A 399 8.09 -33.29 6.12
C TYR A 399 7.91 -33.24 4.59
N PRO A 400 6.71 -33.55 4.06
CA PRO A 400 6.43 -33.37 2.65
C PRO A 400 6.62 -31.90 2.26
N HIS A 401 7.21 -31.66 1.07
CA HIS A 401 7.33 -30.30 0.56
C HIS A 401 5.95 -29.63 0.54
N PRO A 402 5.79 -28.44 1.16
CA PRO A 402 4.52 -27.75 1.12
C PRO A 402 4.20 -27.42 -0.34
N PRO A 403 2.91 -27.38 -0.74
CA PRO A 403 2.52 -27.12 -2.11
C PRO A 403 3.20 -25.86 -2.67
N ALA A 404 3.65 -25.89 -3.93
CA ALA A 404 4.43 -24.79 -4.53
C ALA A 404 3.75 -23.41 -4.43
N TRP A 405 2.42 -23.37 -4.41
CA TRP A 405 1.67 -22.13 -4.26
C TRP A 405 1.86 -21.46 -2.89
N THR A 406 2.20 -22.20 -1.84
CA THR A 406 2.36 -21.69 -0.45
C THR A 406 3.60 -20.80 -0.29
N TYR A 407 4.57 -20.91 -1.21
CA TYR A 407 5.69 -19.98 -1.32
C TYR A 407 5.26 -18.62 -1.89
N LEU A 408 4.21 -18.60 -2.70
CA LEU A 408 3.71 -17.42 -3.39
C LEU A 408 2.49 -16.79 -2.72
N LEU A 409 1.75 -17.54 -1.92
CA LEU A 409 0.53 -17.09 -1.24
C LEU A 409 0.65 -17.36 0.27
N ASN A 410 0.81 -16.29 1.03
CA ASN A 410 0.80 -16.30 2.49
C ASN A 410 0.06 -15.07 3.03
N TYR A 411 -0.22 -15.04 4.33
CA TYR A 411 -1.07 -14.02 4.93
C TYR A 411 -0.52 -12.60 4.81
N THR A 412 0.79 -12.40 4.58
CA THR A 412 1.34 -11.05 4.37
C THR A 412 0.86 -10.40 3.07
N ALA A 413 0.28 -11.17 2.14
CA ALA A 413 -0.36 -10.65 0.93
C ALA A 413 -1.64 -9.86 1.23
N ILE A 414 -2.25 -10.03 2.41
CA ILE A 414 -3.54 -9.42 2.74
C ILE A 414 -3.48 -7.89 2.70
N GLY A 415 -2.33 -7.30 3.05
CA GLY A 415 -2.11 -5.86 2.93
C GLY A 415 -2.20 -5.41 1.47
N ALA A 416 -1.45 -6.05 0.57
CA ALA A 416 -1.48 -5.73 -0.85
C ALA A 416 -2.86 -5.94 -1.48
N LEU A 417 -3.51 -7.07 -1.19
CA LEU A 417 -4.86 -7.39 -1.66
C LEU A 417 -5.88 -6.35 -1.21
N SER A 418 -5.88 -6.01 0.08
CA SER A 418 -6.83 -5.05 0.66
C SER A 418 -6.60 -3.65 0.10
N MET A 419 -5.35 -3.24 -0.08
CA MET A 419 -5.01 -1.98 -0.73
C MET A 419 -5.52 -1.91 -2.18
N ASN A 420 -5.36 -2.99 -2.96
CA ASN A 420 -5.88 -3.05 -4.33
C ASN A 420 -7.42 -2.94 -4.35
N LEU A 421 -8.11 -3.71 -3.50
CA LEU A 421 -9.58 -3.64 -3.39
C LEU A 421 -10.06 -2.24 -3.01
N LEU A 422 -9.38 -1.58 -2.06
CA LEU A 422 -9.70 -0.21 -1.66
C LEU A 422 -9.51 0.75 -2.84
N PHE A 423 -8.39 0.67 -3.56
CA PHE A 423 -8.14 1.53 -4.72
C PHE A 423 -9.17 1.32 -5.83
N ILE A 424 -9.57 0.08 -6.11
CA ILE A 424 -10.62 -0.22 -7.09
C ILE A 424 -11.94 0.43 -6.67
N ALA A 425 -12.38 0.22 -5.43
CA ALA A 425 -13.64 0.77 -4.92
C ALA A 425 -13.63 2.30 -4.91
N SER A 426 -12.54 2.90 -4.40
CA SER A 426 -12.35 4.34 -4.30
C SER A 426 -12.28 5.02 -5.68
N THR A 427 -11.63 4.37 -6.64
CA THR A 427 -11.53 4.84 -8.03
C THR A 427 -12.91 4.82 -8.69
N ARG A 428 -13.66 3.71 -8.60
CA ARG A 428 -15.00 3.61 -9.18
C ARG A 428 -15.94 4.71 -8.66
N TYR A 429 -15.90 4.98 -7.36
CA TYR A 429 -16.66 6.07 -6.77
C TYR A 429 -16.23 7.44 -7.34
N SER A 430 -14.92 7.72 -7.35
CA SER A 430 -14.37 9.01 -7.80
C SER A 430 -14.59 9.25 -9.29
N GLU A 431 -14.50 8.20 -10.11
CA GLU A 431 -14.82 8.23 -11.53
C GLU A 431 -16.31 8.45 -11.78
N GLY A 432 -17.19 7.87 -10.95
CA GLY A 432 -18.63 8.13 -11.01
C GLY A 432 -18.95 9.62 -10.80
N VAL A 433 -18.33 10.24 -9.79
CA VAL A 433 -18.44 11.69 -9.56
C VAL A 433 -17.90 12.50 -10.75
N SER A 434 -16.76 12.07 -11.31
CA SER A 434 -16.15 12.74 -12.46
C SER A 434 -17.00 12.63 -13.73
N ALA A 435 -17.60 11.47 -13.99
CA ALA A 435 -18.48 11.22 -15.13
C ALA A 435 -19.82 11.96 -15.01
N ALA A 436 -20.32 12.19 -13.80
CA ALA A 436 -21.49 13.04 -13.58
C ALA A 436 -21.19 14.52 -13.87
N LYS A 437 -19.95 14.97 -13.61
CA LYS A 437 -19.53 16.36 -13.78
C LYS A 437 -19.03 16.69 -15.19
N TYR A 438 -18.37 15.74 -15.85
CA TYR A 438 -17.70 15.93 -17.13
C TYR A 438 -18.19 14.87 -18.13
N PRO A 439 -19.09 15.21 -19.08
CA PRO A 439 -19.66 14.25 -20.02
C PRO A 439 -18.60 13.44 -20.79
N ALA A 440 -17.54 14.11 -21.24
CA ALA A 440 -16.41 13.50 -21.97
C ALA A 440 -15.62 12.46 -21.14
N TYR A 441 -15.78 12.43 -19.81
CA TYR A 441 -15.09 11.46 -18.96
C TYR A 441 -15.56 10.03 -19.24
N LYS A 442 -16.82 9.84 -19.69
CA LYS A 442 -17.31 8.52 -20.11
C LYS A 442 -16.55 8.00 -21.33
N SER A 443 -16.23 8.86 -22.29
CA SER A 443 -15.41 8.49 -23.44
C SER A 443 -13.97 8.20 -23.05
N TYR A 444 -13.43 8.94 -22.07
CA TYR A 444 -12.13 8.65 -21.48
C TYR A 444 -12.10 7.28 -20.80
N GLN A 445 -13.13 6.91 -20.04
CA GLN A 445 -13.27 5.57 -19.43
C GLN A 445 -13.32 4.44 -20.46
N LYS A 446 -13.94 4.70 -21.62
CA LYS A 446 -13.99 3.72 -22.71
C LYS A 446 -12.63 3.56 -23.41
N ARG A 447 -11.89 4.66 -23.60
CA ARG A 447 -10.68 4.71 -24.42
C ARG A 447 -9.39 4.36 -23.67
N VAL A 448 -9.24 4.81 -22.43
CA VAL A 448 -8.02 4.68 -21.63
C VAL A 448 -8.28 3.71 -20.49
N GLY A 449 -7.36 2.82 -20.18
CA GLY A 449 -7.42 1.84 -19.09
C GLY A 449 -7.41 2.48 -17.70
N MET A 450 -8.05 1.83 -16.72
CA MET A 450 -8.19 2.41 -15.37
C MET A 450 -6.84 2.55 -14.66
N PHE A 451 -6.06 1.46 -14.67
CA PHE A 451 -4.76 1.39 -13.99
C PHE A 451 -3.64 0.97 -14.94
N LEU A 452 -3.84 -0.09 -15.74
CA LEU A 452 -2.79 -0.68 -16.55
C LEU A 452 -2.71 -0.06 -17.95
N PRO A 453 -1.51 0.33 -18.43
CA PRO A 453 -1.32 0.81 -19.80
C PRO A 453 -1.73 -0.19 -20.90
N ILE A 454 -1.59 -1.48 -20.63
CA ILE A 454 -1.97 -2.53 -21.58
C ILE A 454 -3.47 -2.49 -21.92
N ASP A 455 -4.33 -2.12 -20.95
CA ASP A 455 -5.77 -1.97 -21.21
C ASP A 455 -6.03 -0.84 -22.21
N THR A 456 -5.25 0.25 -22.15
CA THR A 456 -5.34 1.36 -23.10
C THR A 456 -4.92 0.93 -24.50
N LEU A 457 -3.86 0.11 -24.60
CA LEU A 457 -3.39 -0.44 -25.88
C LEU A 457 -4.46 -1.34 -26.50
N LEU A 458 -5.01 -2.28 -25.74
CA LEU A 458 -6.05 -3.19 -26.21
C LEU A 458 -7.33 -2.43 -26.62
N ARG A 459 -7.72 -1.40 -25.88
CA ARG A 459 -8.81 -0.50 -26.25
C ARG A 459 -8.49 0.27 -27.53
N GLY A 460 -7.27 0.74 -27.70
CA GLY A 460 -6.80 1.38 -28.93
C GLY A 460 -6.97 0.47 -30.14
N VAL A 461 -6.52 -0.79 -30.06
CA VAL A 461 -6.70 -1.79 -31.11
C VAL A 461 -8.18 -1.99 -31.43
N TYR A 462 -9.03 -2.17 -30.42
CA TYR A 462 -10.48 -2.28 -30.62
C TYR A 462 -11.07 -1.06 -31.35
N TYR A 463 -10.72 0.15 -30.93
CA TYR A 463 -11.25 1.37 -31.53
C TYR A 463 -10.79 1.58 -32.98
N TRP A 464 -9.59 1.12 -33.33
CA TRP A 464 -9.06 1.28 -34.68
C TRP A 464 -9.54 0.22 -35.67
N PHE A 465 -9.76 -1.02 -35.21
CA PHE A 465 -10.02 -2.15 -36.10
C PHE A 465 -11.43 -2.74 -35.97
N VAL A 466 -12.18 -2.42 -34.91
CA VAL A 466 -13.45 -3.08 -34.61
C VAL A 466 -14.60 -2.09 -34.40
N ALA A 467 -14.36 -0.96 -33.72
CA ALA A 467 -15.42 0.00 -33.41
C ALA A 467 -15.93 0.71 -34.69
N PRO A 468 -17.25 1.01 -34.79
CA PRO A 468 -17.78 1.83 -35.87
C PRO A 468 -17.10 3.21 -35.94
N ASP A 469 -16.83 3.71 -37.15
CA ASP A 469 -16.07 4.96 -37.36
C ASP A 469 -16.66 6.15 -36.61
N ASN A 470 -17.99 6.32 -36.62
CA ASN A 470 -18.67 7.39 -35.90
C ASN A 470 -18.45 7.32 -34.37
N VAL A 471 -18.40 6.11 -33.80
CA VAL A 471 -18.14 5.89 -32.38
C VAL A 471 -16.67 6.17 -32.06
N ARG A 472 -15.75 5.70 -32.91
CA ARG A 472 -14.30 5.98 -32.78
C ARG A 472 -14.04 7.47 -32.81
N GLU A 473 -14.53 8.17 -33.83
CA GLU A 473 -14.30 9.60 -34.03
C GLU A 473 -14.85 10.43 -32.87
N THR A 474 -16.05 10.09 -32.37
CA THR A 474 -16.64 10.76 -31.20
C THR A 474 -15.75 10.58 -29.97
N VAL A 475 -15.35 9.34 -29.67
CA VAL A 475 -14.53 9.03 -28.49
C VAL A 475 -13.15 9.69 -28.60
N GLU A 476 -12.49 9.62 -29.74
CA GLU A 476 -11.18 10.23 -29.98
C GLU A 476 -11.25 11.77 -29.88
N ALA A 477 -12.31 12.40 -30.42
CA ALA A 477 -12.51 13.84 -30.31
C ALA A 477 -12.78 14.30 -28.87
N GLU A 478 -13.63 13.56 -28.15
CA GLU A 478 -13.98 13.87 -26.76
C GLU A 478 -12.85 13.61 -25.76
N VAL A 479 -11.90 12.74 -26.08
CA VAL A 479 -10.75 12.45 -25.20
C VAL A 479 -9.55 13.32 -25.55
N TRP A 480 -9.29 13.51 -26.85
CA TRP A 480 -8.04 14.10 -27.35
C TRP A 480 -8.18 15.42 -28.10
N GLY A 481 -9.36 16.04 -28.19
CA GLY A 481 -9.63 17.21 -29.05
C GLY A 481 -8.47 18.23 -29.22
N GLU A 482 -8.32 18.77 -30.43
CA GLU A 482 -7.21 19.63 -30.91
C GLU A 482 -5.79 19.23 -30.45
N LEU A 483 -5.46 17.94 -30.45
CA LEU A 483 -4.07 17.54 -30.68
C LEU A 483 -3.73 17.82 -32.15
N GLY A 484 -2.75 18.69 -32.40
CA GLY A 484 -2.15 18.85 -33.72
C GLY A 484 -1.66 17.51 -34.26
N SER A 485 -1.67 17.33 -35.58
CA SER A 485 -1.31 16.08 -36.28
C SER A 485 0.05 15.50 -35.88
N ALA A 486 0.99 16.33 -35.38
CA ALA A 486 2.27 15.89 -34.84
C ALA A 486 2.16 15.23 -33.45
N GLU A 487 1.32 15.74 -32.56
CA GLU A 487 1.12 15.16 -31.22
C GLU A 487 0.34 13.84 -31.30
N LYS A 488 -0.56 13.70 -32.28
CA LYS A 488 -1.25 12.43 -32.57
C LYS A 488 -0.34 11.32 -33.11
N LYS A 489 0.79 11.66 -33.72
CA LYS A 489 1.79 10.69 -34.20
C LYS A 489 2.81 10.28 -33.13
N ALA A 490 2.87 11.02 -32.02
CA ALA A 490 3.83 10.80 -30.94
C ALA A 490 3.24 10.06 -29.72
N LEU A 491 1.92 9.90 -29.66
CA LEU A 491 1.18 9.03 -28.74
C LEU A 491 0.95 7.68 -29.41
#